data_AF-A0A2T4Z931-F1
#
_entry.id   AF-A0A2T4Z931-F1
#
_cell.length_a   1.000
_cell.length_b   1.000
_cell.length_c   1.000
_cell.angle_alpha   90.00
_cell.angle_beta   90.00
_cell.angle_gamma   90.00
#
_symmetry.space_group_name_H-M   'P 1'
#
loop_
_entity.id
_entity.type
_entity.pdbx_description
1 polymer ?
#
loop_
_entity_poly.entity_id
_entity_poly.type
_entity_poly.pdbx_seq_one_letter_code
_entity_poly.pdbx_strand_id
1 'polypeptide(L)'
;MKVKLYADIDEEGNIICSIAGCAIVPGRTFDHFFECDSWEIPQEIENYQVVNGQLQRREEPEEEPEEEQPPIEEEEEPSDPIND
;
A
#
# COMPACT_ATOMS: atom_id res chain seq x y z
N MET A 1 -21.06 1.91 -13.44
CA MET A 1 -21.67 3.11 -12.82
C MET A 1 -20.53 3.89 -12.23
N LYS A 2 -20.33 5.16 -12.61
CA LYS A 2 -19.19 5.92 -12.10
C LYS A 2 -19.44 6.37 -10.67
N VAL A 3 -18.44 6.21 -9.81
CA VAL A 3 -18.44 6.69 -8.43
C VAL A 3 -17.72 8.03 -8.38
N LYS A 4 -18.30 9.02 -7.71
CA LYS A 4 -17.65 10.31 -7.49
C LYS A 4 -16.85 10.23 -6.19
N LEU A 5 -15.57 10.57 -6.27
CA LEU A 5 -14.65 10.63 -5.14
C LEU A 5 -14.20 12.08 -4.95
N TYR A 6 -14.39 12.59 -3.75
CA TYR A 6 -13.91 13.90 -3.32
C TYR A 6 -12.84 13.68 -2.26
N ALA A 7 -11.69 14.35 -2.38
CA ALA A 7 -10.55 14.12 -1.50
C ALA A 7 -9.86 15.43 -1.10
N ASP A 8 -9.49 15.51 0.17
CA ASP A 8 -8.55 16.49 0.72
C ASP A 8 -7.19 15.81 0.86
N ILE A 9 -6.12 16.52 0.54
CA ILE A 9 -4.75 15.98 0.56
C ILE A 9 -3.84 16.82 1.47
N ASP A 10 -2.76 16.22 1.96
CA ASP A 10 -1.67 16.96 2.60
C ASP A 10 -0.65 17.48 1.57
N GLU A 11 0.41 18.12 2.07
CA GLU A 11 1.49 18.69 1.24
C GLU A 11 2.28 17.63 0.45
N GLU A 12 2.23 16.37 0.88
CA GLU A 12 2.90 15.23 0.24
C GLU A 12 2.00 14.51 -0.76
N GLY A 13 0.72 14.90 -0.86
CA GLY A 13 -0.26 14.28 -1.74
C GLY A 13 -1.00 13.09 -1.12
N ASN A 14 -0.84 12.83 0.19
CA ASN A 14 -1.58 11.78 0.87
C ASN A 14 -3.02 12.22 1.11
N ILE A 15 -3.95 11.30 0.93
CA ILE A 15 -5.37 11.56 1.16
C ILE A 15 -5.66 11.55 2.66
N ILE A 16 -5.98 12.71 3.22
CA ILE A 16 -6.29 12.87 4.65
C ILE A 16 -7.79 12.79 4.93
N CYS A 17 -8.63 13.09 3.94
CA CYS A 17 -10.06 12.93 4.04
C CYS A 17 -10.65 12.62 2.67
N SER A 18 -11.63 11.71 2.62
CA SER A 18 -12.33 11.41 1.38
C SER A 18 -13.82 11.15 1.62
N ILE A 19 -14.62 11.47 0.61
CA ILE A 19 -16.03 11.09 0.53
C ILE A 19 -16.29 10.53 -0.86
N ALA A 20 -16.85 9.32 -0.91
CA ALA A 20 -17.29 8.69 -2.14
C ALA A 20 -18.80 8.50 -2.17
N GLY A 21 -19.41 8.74 -3.32
CA GLY A 21 -20.85 8.55 -3.46
C GLY A 21 -21.41 9.07 -4.77
N CYS A 22 -22.73 9.20 -4.80
CA CYS A 22 -23.48 9.70 -5.96
C CYS A 22 -23.98 11.14 -5.75
N ALA A 23 -23.99 11.62 -4.51
CA ALA A 23 -24.52 12.93 -4.12
C ALA A 23 -23.40 13.80 -3.51
N ILE A 24 -23.44 15.10 -3.82
CA ILE A 24 -22.51 16.11 -3.27
C ILE A 24 -22.97 16.43 -1.84
N VAL A 25 -22.02 16.50 -0.89
CA VAL A 25 -22.29 17.01 0.46
C VAL A 25 -22.35 18.54 0.40
N PRO A 26 -23.52 19.17 0.58
CA PRO A 26 -23.62 20.63 0.54
C PRO A 26 -22.82 21.27 1.69
N GLY A 27 -22.13 22.37 1.38
CA GLY A 27 -21.41 23.17 2.39
C GLY A 27 -19.99 22.72 2.71
N ARG A 28 -19.47 21.66 2.06
CA ARG A 28 -18.06 21.26 2.14
C ARG A 28 -17.39 21.40 0.78
N THR A 29 -16.22 22.04 0.77
CA THR A 29 -15.31 22.08 -0.37
C THR A 29 -14.22 21.04 -0.18
N PHE A 30 -13.77 20.44 -1.29
CA PHE A 30 -12.66 19.50 -1.32
C PHE A 30 -11.62 19.99 -2.32
N ASP A 31 -10.36 19.64 -2.08
CA ASP A 31 -9.25 20.05 -2.94
C ASP A 31 -9.29 19.34 -4.30
N HIS A 32 -9.65 18.05 -4.30
CA HIS A 32 -9.65 17.21 -5.48
C HIS A 32 -10.97 16.48 -5.73
N PHE A 33 -11.23 16.22 -7.01
CA PHE A 33 -12.38 15.47 -7.50
C PHE A 33 -11.94 14.43 -8.54
N PHE A 34 -12.41 13.19 -8.37
CA PHE A 34 -12.14 12.07 -9.26
C PHE A 34 -13.43 11.33 -9.62
N GLU A 35 -13.49 10.80 -10.84
CA GLU A 35 -14.49 9.82 -11.26
C GLU A 35 -13.85 8.44 -11.30
N CYS A 36 -14.33 7.52 -10.46
CA CYS A 36 -13.87 6.14 -10.41
C CYS A 36 -14.84 5.23 -11.16
N ASP A 37 -14.32 4.20 -11.82
CA ASP A 37 -15.16 3.23 -12.54
C ASP A 37 -15.83 2.20 -11.60
N SER A 38 -15.23 1.96 -10.43
CA SER A 38 -15.68 1.01 -9.41
C SER A 38 -15.61 1.61 -8.00
N TRP A 39 -16.19 0.89 -7.03
CA TRP A 39 -16.11 1.21 -5.60
C TRP A 39 -14.80 0.75 -4.94
N GLU A 40 -13.95 0.02 -5.65
CA GLU A 40 -12.69 -0.51 -5.11
C GLU A 40 -11.75 0.62 -4.69
N ILE A 41 -11.63 1.66 -5.53
CA ILE A 41 -10.76 2.81 -5.25
C ILE A 41 -11.17 3.51 -3.93
N PRO A 42 -12.44 3.92 -3.73
CA PRO A 42 -12.88 4.44 -2.44
C PRO A 42 -12.74 3.48 -1.24
N GLN A 43 -12.86 2.17 -1.45
CA GLN A 43 -12.76 1.16 -0.39
C GLN A 43 -11.32 0.92 0.07
N GLU A 44 -10.36 1.12 -0.83
CA GLU A 44 -8.92 0.96 -0.57
C GLU A 44 -8.20 2.31 -0.63
N ILE A 45 -8.87 3.41 -0.29
CA ILE A 45 -8.36 4.77 -0.53
C ILE A 45 -7.03 5.04 0.19
N GLU A 46 -6.75 4.33 1.27
CA GLU A 46 -5.48 4.32 2.01
C GLU A 46 -4.28 3.83 1.18
N ASN A 47 -4.54 3.06 0.13
CA ASN A 47 -3.54 2.57 -0.82
C ASN A 47 -3.34 3.56 -1.98
N TYR A 48 -3.99 4.72 -1.98
CA TYR A 48 -3.87 5.71 -3.04
C TYR A 48 -3.34 7.04 -2.52
N GLN A 49 -2.71 7.78 -3.42
CA GLN A 49 -2.21 9.13 -3.22
C GLN A 49 -2.46 9.97 -4.48
N VAL A 50 -2.43 11.29 -4.33
CA VAL A 50 -2.59 12.21 -5.46
C VAL A 50 -1.22 12.74 -5.86
N VAL A 51 -0.75 12.33 -7.04
CA VAL A 51 0.54 12.76 -7.60
C VAL A 51 0.28 13.55 -8.87
N ASN A 52 0.76 14.80 -8.92
CA ASN A 52 0.54 15.73 -10.03
C ASN A 52 -0.96 15.88 -10.40
N GLY A 53 -1.84 15.88 -9.40
CA GLY A 53 -3.28 16.00 -9.59
C GLY A 53 -3.97 14.74 -10.11
N GLN A 54 -3.25 13.62 -10.20
CA GLN A 54 -3.80 12.32 -10.60
C GLN A 54 -3.80 11.36 -9.42
N LEU A 55 -4.87 10.58 -9.29
CA LEU A 55 -4.97 9.52 -8.30
C LEU A 55 -4.10 8.33 -8.74
N GLN A 56 -3.13 7.94 -7.92
CA GLN A 56 -2.19 6.85 -8.17
C GLN A 56 -2.18 5.89 -6.98
N ARG A 57 -2.06 4.58 -7.25
CA ARG A 57 -1.87 3.58 -6.20
C ARG A 57 -0.45 3.73 -5.65
N ARG A 58 -0.29 3.64 -4.33
CA ARG A 58 1.01 3.52 -3.67
C ARG A 58 1.63 2.21 -4.14
N GLU A 59 2.86 2.28 -4.66
CA GLU A 59 3.65 1.08 -4.86
C GLU A 59 4.00 0.54 -3.46
N GLU A 60 3.60 -0.69 -3.15
CA GLU A 60 4.15 -1.38 -1.99
C GLU A 60 5.66 -1.43 -2.19
N PRO A 61 6.47 -1.12 -1.15
CA PRO A 61 7.91 -1.35 -1.25
C PRO A 61 8.10 -2.81 -1.62
N GLU A 62 8.80 -3.08 -2.73
CA GLU A 62 9.18 -4.44 -3.11
C GLU A 62 9.87 -5.06 -1.89
N GLU A 63 9.28 -6.11 -1.31
CA GLU A 63 9.96 -6.89 -0.28
C GLU A 63 11.27 -7.38 -0.90
N GLU A 64 12.40 -6.87 -0.40
CA GLU A 64 13.71 -7.34 -0.82
C GLU A 64 13.72 -8.86 -0.66
N PRO A 65 14.14 -9.63 -1.68
CA PRO A 65 14.14 -11.08 -1.58
C PRO A 65 15.00 -11.47 -0.37
N GLU A 66 14.41 -12.22 0.57
CA GLU A 66 15.14 -12.79 1.71
C GLU A 66 16.36 -13.54 1.16
N GLU A 67 17.57 -13.01 1.40
CA GLU A 67 18.79 -13.70 1.02
C GLU A 67 18.79 -15.07 1.69
N GLU A 68 18.68 -16.14 0.90
CA GLU A 68 18.78 -17.52 1.38
C GLU A 68 20.08 -17.65 2.18
N GLN A 69 19.96 -17.78 3.51
CA GLN A 69 21.12 -18.01 4.36
C GLN A 69 21.80 -19.31 3.90
N PRO A 70 23.14 -19.33 3.74
CA PRO A 70 23.82 -20.55 3.34
C PRO A 70 23.58 -21.63 4.41
N PRO A 71 23.46 -22.91 3.99
CA PRO A 71 23.28 -24.00 4.93
C PRO A 71 24.45 -24.03 5.91
N ILE A 72 24.13 -24.11 7.20
CA ILE A 72 25.10 -24.26 8.28
C ILE A 72 25.81 -25.60 8.04
N GLU A 73 27.12 -25.59 7.79
CA GLU A 73 27.93 -26.81 7.73
C GLU A 73 27.93 -27.43 9.14
N GLU A 74 27.30 -28.60 9.28
CA GLU A 74 27.39 -29.41 10.49
C GLU A 74 28.83 -29.89 10.62
N GLU A 75 29.57 -29.35 11.60
CA GLU A 75 30.89 -29.85 11.97
C GLU A 75 30.74 -31.30 12.46
N GLU A 76 31.34 -32.25 11.73
CA GLU A 76 31.37 -33.67 12.13
C GLU A 76 32.01 -33.81 13.52
N GLU A 77 31.25 -34.32 14.49
CA GLU A 77 31.77 -34.65 15.82
C GLU A 77 32.90 -35.69 15.70
N PRO A 78 34.04 -35.51 16.41
CA PRO A 78 35.11 -36.49 16.39
C PRO A 78 34.64 -37.78 17.09
N SER A 79 34.70 -38.89 16.36
CA SER A 79 34.39 -40.23 16.88
C SER A 79 35.27 -40.60 18.07
N ASP A 80 34.64 -41.00 19.18
CA ASP A 80 35.30 -41.49 20.40
C ASP A 80 36.27 -42.65 20.11
N PRO A 81 37.44 -42.71 20.79
CA PRO A 81 38.35 -43.84 20.64
C PRO A 81 37.78 -45.10 21.30
N ILE A 82 37.75 -46.19 20.53
CA ILE A 82 37.47 -47.56 21.01
C ILE A 82 38.54 -47.93 22.06
N ASN A 83 38.13 -48.16 23.31
CA ASN A 83 38.96 -48.84 24.30
C ASN A 83 38.65 -50.33 24.27
N ASP A 84 39.69 -51.14 24.06
CA ASP A 84 39.73 -52.61 24.13
C ASP A 84 39.79 -53.09 25.60
#